data_AF-A0A550CTI5-F1
#
_entry.id   AF-A0A550CTI5-F1
#
_cell.length_a   1.000
_cell.length_b   1.000
_cell.length_c   1.000
_cell.angle_alpha   90.00
_cell.angle_beta   90.00
_cell.angle_gamma   90.00
#
_symmetry.space_group_name_H-M   'P 1'
#
loop_
_entity.id
_entity.type
_entity.pdbx_description
1 polymer ?
#
loop_
_entity_poly.entity_id
_entity_poly.type
_entity_poly.pdbx_seq_one_letter_code
_entity_poly.pdbx_strand_id
1 'polypeptide(L)'
;MANESWQAQLNAAYASSPAAGSPPHVPAVTADTFEEVLRRTPMPPPGPEYYAARRALWNSDWKASESREPRTLPAATNARRRLEEQTASPDVIYNDQVWATNLQKIWKSLGSGDRFKYPMPLRVVVRIAQASWLRDNIWPPGMVVVSSSDEEAGAPTFTFAETSTEHPSGSTTAVVESEEVKDESMIS
;
A
#
# COMPACT_ATOMS: atom_id res chain seq x y z
N MET A 1 -26.63 15.92 14.07
CA MET A 1 -27.27 14.60 13.83
C MET A 1 -27.77 14.57 12.37
N ALA A 2 -26.87 14.50 11.38
CA ALA A 2 -27.21 14.59 9.94
C ALA A 2 -26.40 13.63 9.06
N ASN A 3 -25.72 12.63 9.65
CA ASN A 3 -24.72 11.79 8.97
C ASN A 3 -25.24 10.42 8.50
N GLU A 4 -26.49 10.05 8.80
CA GLU A 4 -27.03 8.72 8.50
C GLU A 4 -27.86 8.64 7.20
N SER A 5 -28.23 9.79 6.63
CA SER A 5 -29.16 9.86 5.50
C SER A 5 -28.61 9.22 4.22
N TRP A 6 -27.31 9.36 3.94
CA TRP A 6 -26.74 8.84 2.69
C TRP A 6 -26.48 7.32 2.76
N GLN A 7 -26.15 6.78 3.94
CA GLN A 7 -26.04 5.33 4.14
C GLN A 7 -27.39 4.64 3.97
N ALA A 8 -28.46 5.24 4.48
CA ALA A 8 -29.82 4.74 4.27
C ALA A 8 -30.22 4.75 2.78
N GLN A 9 -29.81 5.78 2.02
CA GLN A 9 -30.07 5.87 0.57
C GLN A 9 -29.33 4.78 -0.21
N LEU A 10 -28.09 4.46 0.15
CA LEU A 10 -27.34 3.36 -0.47
C LEU A 10 -27.99 2.00 -0.21
N ASN A 11 -28.39 1.75 1.04
CA ASN A 11 -29.08 0.51 1.41
C ASN A 11 -30.43 0.37 0.69
N ALA A 12 -31.17 1.46 0.55
CA ALA A 12 -32.45 1.48 -0.17
C ALA A 12 -32.27 1.24 -1.68
N ALA A 13 -31.27 1.86 -2.31
CA ALA A 13 -30.97 1.65 -3.73
C ALA A 13 -30.59 0.19 -4.02
N TYR A 14 -29.90 -0.47 -3.09
CA TYR A 14 -29.53 -1.88 -3.22
C TYR A 14 -30.73 -2.83 -3.03
N ALA A 15 -31.64 -2.50 -2.11
CA ALA A 15 -32.84 -3.29 -1.84
C ALA A 15 -33.91 -3.20 -2.95
N SER A 16 -33.90 -2.13 -3.74
CA SER A 16 -34.93 -1.84 -4.76
C SER A 16 -34.61 -2.34 -6.17
N SER A 17 -33.61 -3.20 -6.36
CA SER A 17 -33.24 -3.70 -7.70
C SER A 17 -34.34 -4.60 -8.28
N PRO A 18 -35.01 -4.20 -9.39
CA PRO A 18 -36.13 -4.95 -9.94
C PRO A 18 -35.63 -6.11 -10.82
N ALA A 19 -35.97 -7.33 -10.43
CA ALA A 19 -35.80 -8.51 -11.28
C ALA A 19 -36.91 -8.55 -12.35
N ALA A 20 -36.67 -7.99 -13.54
CA ALA A 20 -37.29 -8.43 -14.80
C ALA A 20 -36.86 -7.55 -16.01
N GLY A 21 -36.38 -8.21 -17.08
CA GLY A 21 -36.39 -7.65 -18.45
C GLY A 21 -35.08 -7.81 -19.23
N SER A 22 -34.97 -8.83 -20.07
CA SER A 22 -33.89 -9.00 -21.06
C SER A 22 -33.96 -8.00 -22.22
N PRO A 23 -32.80 -7.54 -22.73
CA PRO A 23 -32.58 -7.25 -24.15
C PRO A 23 -31.38 -8.05 -24.73
N PRO A 24 -31.18 -8.04 -26.07
CA PRO A 24 -30.41 -9.07 -26.78
C PRO A 24 -28.89 -8.84 -26.79
N HIS A 25 -28.18 -9.97 -26.67
CA HIS A 25 -26.80 -10.31 -27.07
C HIS A 25 -25.78 -9.16 -27.27
N VAL A 26 -25.07 -8.82 -26.19
CA VAL A 26 -23.76 -8.15 -26.20
C VAL A 26 -22.78 -9.09 -25.49
N PRO A 27 -21.55 -9.31 -25.99
CA PRO A 27 -20.66 -10.32 -25.44
C PRO A 27 -20.40 -10.06 -23.95
N ALA A 28 -20.50 -11.14 -23.18
CA ALA A 28 -20.24 -11.18 -21.75
C ALA A 28 -18.88 -10.58 -21.42
N VAL A 29 -18.85 -9.32 -20.99
CA VAL A 29 -17.73 -8.75 -20.25
C VAL A 29 -18.08 -8.92 -18.77
N THR A 30 -17.54 -10.02 -18.27
CA THR A 30 -17.46 -10.42 -16.87
C THR A 30 -16.72 -9.38 -16.02
N ALA A 31 -17.14 -9.26 -14.75
CA ALA A 31 -16.67 -8.37 -13.69
C ALA A 31 -16.99 -6.87 -13.89
N ASP A 32 -18.02 -6.38 -13.19
CA ASP A 32 -18.14 -4.95 -12.90
C ASP A 32 -16.80 -4.50 -12.26
N THR A 33 -16.10 -3.57 -12.90
CA THR A 33 -14.90 -2.98 -12.33
C THR A 33 -15.31 -2.01 -11.22
N PHE A 34 -14.44 -1.78 -10.23
CA PHE A 34 -14.76 -0.85 -9.13
C PHE A 34 -15.14 0.53 -9.65
N GLU A 35 -14.46 0.97 -10.72
CA GLU A 35 -14.73 2.25 -11.37
C GLU A 35 -16.14 2.31 -11.98
N GLU A 36 -16.66 1.20 -12.52
CA GLU A 36 -18.02 1.14 -13.03
C GLU A 36 -19.06 1.24 -11.90
N VAL A 37 -18.81 0.55 -10.78
CA VAL A 37 -19.66 0.65 -9.58
C VAL A 37 -19.62 2.06 -8.99
N LEU A 38 -18.43 2.68 -8.97
CA LEU A 38 -18.25 4.05 -8.51
C LEU A 38 -19.01 5.05 -9.38
N ARG A 39 -19.05 4.85 -10.71
CA ARG A 39 -19.82 5.71 -11.63
C ARG A 39 -21.33 5.59 -11.46
N ARG A 40 -21.84 4.42 -11.05
CA ARG A 40 -23.28 4.18 -10.82
C ARG A 40 -23.75 4.60 -9.44
N THR A 41 -22.84 4.73 -8.49
CA THR A 41 -23.15 5.11 -7.11
C THR A 41 -23.30 6.63 -7.01
N PRO A 42 -24.39 7.16 -6.42
CA PRO A 42 -24.49 8.58 -6.15
C PRO A 42 -23.42 8.98 -5.14
N MET A 43 -22.44 9.77 -5.58
CA MET A 43 -21.31 10.23 -4.77
C MET A 43 -21.49 11.71 -4.40
N PRO A 44 -21.07 12.13 -3.19
CA PRO A 44 -21.04 13.55 -2.84
C PRO A 44 -20.05 14.32 -3.73
N PRO A 45 -20.08 15.66 -3.75
CA PRO A 45 -19.08 16.44 -4.48
C PRO A 45 -17.65 16.13 -3.98
N PRO A 46 -16.62 16.28 -4.85
CA PRO A 46 -15.23 16.01 -4.49
C PRO A 46 -14.81 16.77 -3.22
N GLY A 47 -14.31 16.02 -2.24
CA GLY A 47 -13.94 16.52 -0.91
C GLY A 47 -13.71 15.36 0.08
N PRO A 48 -13.47 15.63 1.37
CA PRO A 48 -13.26 14.59 2.38
C PRO A 48 -14.40 13.56 2.42
N GLU A 49 -15.65 14.03 2.27
CA GLU A 49 -16.84 13.19 2.22
C GLU A 49 -16.86 12.26 1.00
N TYR A 50 -16.36 12.70 -0.16
CA TYR A 50 -16.18 11.85 -1.34
C TYR A 50 -15.22 10.71 -1.08
N TYR A 51 -14.09 10.98 -0.43
CA TYR A 51 -13.15 9.93 -0.05
C TYR A 51 -13.75 8.97 0.97
N ALA A 52 -14.48 9.48 1.97
CA ALA A 52 -15.17 8.65 2.95
C ALA A 52 -16.20 7.71 2.28
N ALA A 53 -17.05 8.26 1.41
CA ALA A 53 -18.05 7.49 0.65
C ALA A 53 -17.38 6.46 -0.28
N ARG A 54 -16.29 6.84 -0.97
CA ARG A 54 -15.57 5.93 -1.89
C ARG A 54 -14.93 4.78 -1.14
N ARG A 55 -14.34 5.04 0.04
CA ARG A 55 -13.80 3.99 0.91
C ARG A 55 -14.91 3.09 1.46
N ALA A 56 -16.05 3.65 1.86
CA ALA A 56 -17.19 2.87 2.31
C ALA A 56 -17.69 1.94 1.19
N LEU A 57 -17.74 2.43 -0.05
CA LEU A 57 -18.06 1.62 -1.23
C LEU A 57 -16.97 0.58 -1.54
N TRP A 58 -15.69 0.91 -1.37
CA TRP A 58 -14.59 -0.03 -1.59
C TRP A 58 -14.61 -1.19 -0.58
N ASN A 59 -14.93 -0.86 0.68
CA ASN A 59 -15.00 -1.80 1.79
C ASN A 59 -16.34 -2.52 1.88
N SER A 60 -17.36 -2.05 1.16
CA SER A 60 -18.60 -2.81 1.03
C SER A 60 -18.31 -4.07 0.23
N ASP A 61 -19.09 -5.11 0.49
CA ASP A 61 -18.97 -6.40 -0.17
C ASP A 61 -19.51 -6.34 -1.63
N TRP A 62 -19.18 -5.28 -2.38
CA TRP A 62 -19.66 -5.02 -3.75
C TRP A 62 -19.23 -6.10 -4.75
N LYS A 63 -18.24 -6.93 -4.40
CA LYS A 63 -17.84 -8.15 -5.13
C LYS A 63 -18.21 -9.46 -4.45
N ALA A 64 -18.88 -9.44 -3.30
CA ALA A 64 -19.17 -10.68 -2.57
C ALA A 64 -20.17 -11.60 -3.31
N SER A 65 -20.89 -11.10 -4.32
CA SER A 65 -21.71 -11.91 -5.21
C SER A 65 -20.90 -12.78 -6.18
N GLU A 66 -19.65 -12.43 -6.49
CA GLU A 66 -18.72 -13.28 -7.25
C GLU A 66 -17.99 -14.23 -6.29
N SER A 67 -18.69 -15.25 -5.80
CA SER A 67 -18.08 -16.49 -5.31
C SER A 67 -17.01 -16.33 -4.23
N ARG A 68 -17.32 -15.66 -3.12
CA ARG A 68 -16.52 -15.79 -1.90
C ARG A 68 -17.06 -16.92 -1.04
N GLU A 69 -17.01 -18.15 -1.57
CA GLU A 69 -16.87 -19.29 -0.66
C GLU A 69 -15.64 -18.94 0.20
N PRO A 70 -15.72 -18.98 1.54
CA PRO A 70 -14.56 -18.70 2.38
C PRO A 70 -13.46 -19.60 1.86
N ARG A 71 -12.41 -19.01 1.24
CA ARG A 71 -11.32 -19.78 0.67
C ARG A 71 -10.76 -20.60 1.82
N THR A 72 -11.15 -21.87 1.88
CA THR A 72 -10.74 -22.79 2.92
C THR A 72 -9.23 -22.86 2.76
N LEU A 73 -8.53 -22.31 3.76
CA LEU A 73 -7.09 -22.36 3.75
C LEU A 73 -6.74 -23.85 3.70
N PRO A 74 -5.92 -24.29 2.73
CA PRO A 74 -5.47 -25.68 2.73
C PRO A 74 -4.82 -25.98 4.08
N ALA A 75 -4.99 -27.22 4.55
CA ALA A 75 -4.45 -27.66 5.83
C ALA A 75 -2.99 -27.21 5.97
N ALA A 76 -2.65 -26.63 7.13
CA ALA A 76 -1.33 -26.07 7.35
C ALA A 76 -0.26 -27.14 7.12
N THR A 77 0.68 -26.87 6.23
CA THR A 77 1.85 -27.74 6.06
C THR A 77 2.67 -27.73 7.35
N ASN A 78 3.41 -28.81 7.62
CA ASN A 78 4.29 -28.88 8.80
C ASN A 78 5.25 -27.68 8.89
N ALA A 79 5.75 -27.21 7.74
CA ALA A 79 6.60 -26.02 7.67
C ALA A 79 5.85 -24.75 8.08
N ARG A 80 4.61 -24.57 7.61
CA ARG A 80 3.78 -23.42 7.99
C ARG A 80 3.43 -23.45 9.48
N ARG A 81 3.05 -24.60 10.01
CA ARG A 81 2.75 -24.74 11.45
C ARG A 81 3.97 -24.41 12.32
N ARG A 82 5.15 -24.92 11.97
CA ARG A 82 6.41 -24.58 12.66
C ARG A 82 6.69 -23.08 12.62
N LEU A 83 6.47 -22.45 11.48
CA LEU A 83 6.65 -21.00 11.34
C LEU A 83 5.65 -20.23 12.22
N GLU A 84 4.39 -20.65 12.23
CA GLU A 84 3.35 -20.06 13.09
C GLU A 84 3.69 -20.24 14.57
N GLU A 85 4.15 -21.41 14.99
CA GLU A 85 4.59 -21.70 16.37
C GLU A 85 5.81 -20.85 16.77
N GLN A 86 6.83 -20.80 15.91
CA GLN A 86 8.02 -19.97 16.15
C GLN A 86 7.66 -18.49 16.24
N THR A 87 6.79 -18.04 15.34
CA THR A 87 6.34 -16.65 15.33
C THR A 87 5.24 -16.38 16.33
N ALA A 88 4.72 -17.35 17.09
CA ALA A 88 3.68 -17.13 18.10
C ALA A 88 4.23 -16.45 19.36
N SER A 89 5.49 -16.73 19.72
CA SER A 89 6.15 -16.05 20.83
C SER A 89 6.49 -14.59 20.46
N PRO A 90 6.22 -13.62 21.35
CA PRO A 90 6.61 -12.22 21.13
C PRO A 90 8.14 -12.03 21.10
N ASP A 91 8.90 -12.91 21.75
CA ASP A 91 10.36 -12.79 21.86
C ASP A 91 11.10 -13.21 20.59
N VAL A 92 10.40 -13.80 19.62
CA VAL A 92 10.99 -14.26 18.35
C VAL A 92 11.67 -13.12 17.58
N ILE A 93 11.17 -11.89 17.78
CA ILE A 93 11.66 -10.68 17.11
C ILE A 93 13.12 -10.43 17.50
N TYR A 94 13.49 -10.74 18.75
CA TYR A 94 14.83 -10.54 19.30
C TYR A 94 15.73 -11.78 19.19
N ASN A 95 15.20 -12.93 18.77
CA ASN A 95 15.97 -14.16 18.69
C ASN A 95 16.72 -14.28 17.36
N ASP A 96 18.02 -13.99 17.38
CA ASP A 96 18.87 -14.02 16.19
C ASP A 96 19.06 -15.41 15.59
N GLN A 97 19.02 -16.45 16.42
CA GLN A 97 19.16 -17.82 15.94
C GLN A 97 17.94 -18.27 15.13
N VAL A 98 16.73 -17.91 15.59
CA VAL A 98 15.50 -18.18 14.84
C VAL A 98 15.44 -17.34 13.55
N TRP A 99 15.93 -16.11 13.61
CA TRP A 99 16.01 -15.22 12.46
C TRP A 99 16.89 -15.79 11.35
N ALA A 100 18.15 -16.11 11.66
CA ALA A 100 19.13 -16.59 10.68
C ALA A 100 18.74 -17.92 10.05
N THR A 101 18.11 -18.82 10.83
CA THR A 101 17.76 -20.17 10.37
C THR A 101 16.52 -20.21 9.49
N ASN A 102 15.47 -19.45 9.83
CA ASN A 102 14.16 -19.63 9.20
C ASN A 102 13.57 -18.33 8.63
N LEU A 103 13.64 -17.22 9.36
CA LEU A 103 12.90 -16.00 9.00
C LEU A 103 13.59 -15.19 7.92
N GLN A 104 14.93 -15.13 7.91
CA GLN A 104 15.68 -14.34 6.95
C GLN A 104 15.42 -14.79 5.49
N LYS A 105 15.28 -16.10 5.26
CA LYS A 105 14.98 -16.62 3.92
C LYS A 105 13.58 -16.22 3.45
N ILE A 106 12.61 -16.24 4.36
CA ILE A 106 11.22 -15.86 4.09
C ILE A 106 11.12 -14.36 3.85
N TRP A 107 11.85 -13.55 4.64
CA TRP A 107 11.95 -12.11 4.43
C TRP A 107 12.56 -11.77 3.07
N LYS A 108 13.63 -12.45 2.66
CA LYS A 108 14.23 -12.27 1.33
C LYS A 108 13.24 -12.60 0.21
N SER A 109 12.53 -13.72 0.30
CA SER A 109 11.52 -14.07 -0.71
C SER A 109 10.37 -13.05 -0.75
N LEU A 110 9.94 -12.54 0.41
CA LEU A 110 8.95 -11.47 0.51
C LEU A 110 9.42 -10.19 -0.19
N GLY A 111 10.63 -9.74 0.12
CA GLY A 111 11.22 -8.53 -0.46
C GLY A 111 11.45 -8.64 -1.97
N SER A 112 11.74 -9.85 -2.47
CA SER A 112 11.87 -10.13 -3.91
C SER A 112 10.52 -10.23 -4.64
N GLY A 113 9.39 -10.21 -3.93
CA GLY A 113 8.07 -10.39 -4.53
C GLY A 113 7.76 -11.83 -4.94
N ASP A 114 8.50 -12.81 -4.40
CA ASP A 114 8.26 -14.22 -4.68
C ASP A 114 6.88 -14.64 -4.17
N ARG A 115 6.15 -15.35 -5.03
CA ARG A 115 4.86 -15.91 -4.66
C ARG A 115 5.07 -17.11 -3.75
N PHE A 116 4.52 -17.05 -2.54
CA PHE A 116 4.50 -18.22 -1.67
C PHE A 116 3.65 -19.33 -2.28
N LYS A 117 4.15 -20.57 -2.16
CA LYS A 117 3.43 -21.78 -2.56
C LYS A 117 2.10 -21.94 -1.83
N TYR A 118 1.99 -21.41 -0.62
CA TYR A 118 0.77 -21.43 0.20
C TYR A 118 0.49 -20.04 0.76
N PRO A 119 -0.80 -19.67 0.91
CA PRO A 119 -1.18 -18.44 1.58
C PRO A 119 -0.70 -18.47 3.04
N MET A 120 -0.05 -17.38 3.47
CA MET A 120 0.47 -17.19 4.82
C MET A 120 -0.46 -16.27 5.61
N PRO A 121 -0.71 -16.53 6.91
CA PRO A 121 -1.46 -15.60 7.74
C PRO A 121 -0.75 -14.25 7.83
N LEU A 122 -1.51 -13.17 7.67
CA LEU A 122 -0.98 -11.81 7.71
C LEU A 122 -0.20 -11.52 9.00
N ARG A 123 -0.67 -12.04 10.14
CA ARG A 123 0.00 -11.88 11.45
C ARG A 123 1.46 -12.39 11.43
N VAL A 124 1.72 -13.49 10.74
CA VAL A 124 3.07 -14.06 10.61
C VAL A 124 3.95 -13.14 9.77
N VAL A 125 3.43 -12.67 8.63
CA VAL A 125 4.14 -11.75 7.73
C VAL A 125 4.51 -10.46 8.46
N VAL A 126 3.57 -9.88 9.22
CA VAL A 126 3.82 -8.65 10.00
C VAL A 126 4.93 -8.86 11.04
N ARG A 127 4.97 -10.00 11.74
CA ARG A 127 6.04 -10.29 12.71
C ARG A 127 7.41 -10.46 12.03
N ILE A 128 7.45 -11.08 10.86
CA ILE A 128 8.69 -11.21 10.08
C ILE A 128 9.18 -9.82 9.65
N ALA A 129 8.29 -8.96 9.14
CA ALA A 129 8.62 -7.60 8.74
C ALA A 129 9.10 -6.74 9.92
N GLN A 130 8.46 -6.85 11.08
CA GLN A 130 8.89 -6.16 12.30
C GLN A 130 10.30 -6.62 12.71
N ALA A 131 10.57 -7.92 12.64
CA ALA A 131 11.87 -8.49 12.97
C ALA A 131 12.99 -8.08 11.99
N SER A 132 12.69 -7.84 10.70
CA SER A 132 13.66 -7.23 9.77
C SER A 132 13.90 -5.77 10.09
N TRP A 133 12.86 -4.97 10.31
CA TRP A 133 13.03 -3.53 10.54
C TRP A 133 13.85 -3.22 11.79
N LEU A 134 13.70 -4.04 12.83
CA LEU A 134 14.50 -3.93 14.05
C LEU A 134 15.99 -4.20 13.78
N ARG A 135 16.30 -5.16 12.89
CA ARG A 135 17.69 -5.55 12.55
C ARG A 135 18.35 -4.60 11.57
N ASP A 136 17.57 -4.10 10.62
CA ASP A 136 18.03 -3.13 9.64
C ASP A 136 18.16 -1.72 10.26
N ASN A 137 17.86 -1.56 11.57
CA ASN A 137 17.78 -0.28 12.29
C ASN A 137 16.86 0.75 11.61
N ILE A 138 15.97 0.29 10.74
CA ILE A 138 14.94 1.13 10.10
C ILE A 138 13.91 1.57 11.14
N TRP A 139 13.66 0.72 12.14
CA TRP A 139 12.76 1.02 13.24
C TRP A 139 13.39 0.71 14.60
N PRO A 140 14.12 1.68 15.19
CA PRO A 140 14.72 1.44 16.48
C PRO A 140 13.66 1.26 17.57
N PRO A 141 13.91 0.39 18.56
CA PRO A 141 12.97 0.14 19.64
C PRO A 141 12.77 1.44 20.45
N GLY A 142 11.52 1.85 20.65
CA GLY A 142 11.18 3.07 21.38
C GLY A 142 10.86 4.29 20.51
N MET A 143 11.01 4.21 19.19
CA MET A 143 10.42 5.18 18.27
C MET A 143 8.88 5.05 18.33
N VAL A 144 8.25 5.96 19.07
CA VAL A 144 6.82 6.19 18.98
C VAL A 144 6.60 6.92 17.65
N VAL A 145 5.80 6.34 16.76
CA VAL A 145 5.26 7.11 15.63
C VAL A 145 4.51 8.25 16.27
N VAL A 146 5.00 9.47 16.07
CA VAL A 146 4.12 10.63 16.19
C VAL A 146 3.12 10.40 15.08
N SER A 147 1.99 9.78 15.43
CA SER A 147 0.81 9.79 14.59
C SER A 147 0.46 11.25 14.47
N SER A 148 1.00 11.92 13.45
CA SER A 148 0.46 13.17 12.98
C SER A 148 -0.96 12.81 12.57
N SER A 149 -1.90 12.96 13.51
CA SER A 149 -3.32 12.81 13.24
C SER A 149 -3.56 13.71 12.04
N ASP A 150 -4.10 13.12 10.97
CA ASP A 150 -4.45 13.75 9.70
C ASP A 150 -5.63 14.71 9.90
N GLU A 151 -5.49 15.62 10.85
CA GLU A 151 -6.57 16.46 11.39
C GLU A 151 -6.11 17.91 11.63
N GLU A 152 -4.80 18.21 11.77
CA GLU A 152 -4.36 19.59 11.99
C GLU A 152 -2.87 19.81 11.64
N ALA A 153 -2.58 20.43 10.49
CA ALA A 153 -1.55 21.46 10.33
C ALA A 153 -1.58 21.99 8.89
N GLY A 154 -1.89 23.28 8.76
CA GLY A 154 -2.28 23.97 7.53
C GLY A 154 -1.45 23.68 6.28
N ALA A 155 -2.14 23.76 5.13
CA ALA A 155 -1.53 23.79 3.81
C ALA A 155 -0.22 24.59 3.84
N PRO A 156 0.90 24.06 3.31
CA PRO A 156 2.06 24.90 3.11
C PRO A 156 1.61 26.01 2.17
N THR A 157 1.41 27.20 2.72
CA THR A 157 1.28 28.41 1.92
C THR A 157 2.64 28.55 1.26
N PHE A 158 2.72 28.06 0.02
CA PHE A 158 3.85 28.30 -0.84
C PHE A 158 3.74 29.76 -1.24
N THR A 159 4.19 30.66 -0.37
CA THR A 159 4.46 32.05 -0.74
C THR A 159 5.56 31.99 -1.78
N PHE A 160 5.16 32.00 -3.05
CA PHE A 160 6.06 32.29 -4.15
C PHE A 160 6.62 33.69 -3.89
N ALA A 161 7.86 33.75 -3.45
CA ALA A 161 8.60 35.00 -3.39
C ALA A 161 8.73 35.49 -4.83
N GLU A 162 7.86 36.42 -5.19
CA GLU A 162 7.92 37.20 -6.41
C GLU A 162 9.18 38.09 -6.31
N THR A 163 10.33 37.56 -6.72
CA THR A 163 11.54 38.37 -6.86
C THR A 163 11.55 38.95 -8.26
N SER A 164 11.18 40.23 -8.30
CA SER A 164 11.35 41.16 -9.42
C SER A 164 12.65 40.94 -10.18
N THR A 165 12.50 40.96 -11.51
CA THR A 165 13.30 41.74 -12.46
C THR A 165 14.53 42.44 -11.89
N GLU A 166 15.73 41.98 -12.28
CA GLU A 166 16.82 42.88 -12.69
C GLU A 166 17.85 42.15 -13.56
N HIS A 167 18.03 42.64 -14.79
CA HIS A 167 19.21 42.42 -15.63
C HIS A 167 20.43 43.09 -14.98
N PRO A 168 21.64 42.50 -15.10
CA PRO A 168 22.63 43.03 -16.05
C PRO A 168 23.48 41.90 -16.68
N SER A 169 23.69 41.81 -18.00
CA SER A 169 24.62 42.58 -18.83
C SER A 169 26.02 42.80 -18.22
N GLY A 170 27.04 42.17 -18.79
CA GLY A 170 28.47 42.35 -18.47
C GLY A 170 29.18 41.00 -18.25
N SER A 171 29.69 40.34 -19.30
CA SER A 171 31.02 40.55 -19.90
C SER A 171 32.18 39.91 -19.12
N THR A 172 32.89 39.03 -19.84
CA THR A 172 34.35 38.83 -19.86
C THR A 172 34.98 37.63 -19.12
N THR A 173 35.68 36.82 -19.93
CA THR A 173 37.03 36.23 -19.68
C THR A 173 37.13 35.11 -18.64
N ALA A 174 37.83 33.99 -18.82
CA ALA A 174 38.52 33.32 -19.92
C ALA A 174 39.13 32.02 -19.32
N VAL A 175 39.40 31.01 -20.18
CA VAL A 175 40.68 30.21 -20.22
C VAL A 175 40.91 29.29 -19.00
N VAL A 176 40.96 27.96 -19.11
CA VAL A 176 42.01 27.02 -19.64
C VAL A 176 41.37 25.62 -19.46
N GLU A 177 41.16 24.75 -20.44
CA GLU A 177 42.10 24.04 -21.34
C GLU A 177 42.90 22.90 -20.66
N SER A 178 42.80 21.69 -21.23
CA SER A 178 43.77 20.58 -21.18
C SER A 178 43.99 19.85 -19.83
N GLU A 179 44.30 18.54 -19.74
CA GLU A 179 44.69 17.43 -20.64
C GLU A 179 44.42 16.14 -19.80
N GLU A 180 43.87 15.05 -20.32
CA GLU A 180 44.51 13.92 -21.02
C GLU A 180 45.80 13.34 -20.38
N VAL A 181 45.92 12.00 -20.53
CA VAL A 181 47.12 11.13 -20.45
C VAL A 181 47.37 10.52 -19.05
N LYS A 182 47.13 9.22 -18.80
CA LYS A 182 47.76 7.94 -19.27
C LYS A 182 48.71 7.40 -18.18
N ASP A 183 48.95 6.10 -18.31
CA ASP A 183 49.95 5.24 -17.68
C ASP A 183 49.47 4.49 -16.43
N GLU A 184 49.22 3.18 -16.49
CA GLU A 184 50.12 2.04 -16.80
C GLU A 184 50.87 1.55 -15.55
N SER A 185 51.04 0.23 -15.48
CA SER A 185 51.96 -0.51 -14.61
C SER A 185 51.42 -0.86 -13.20
N MET A 186 50.93 -2.09 -12.94
CA MET A 186 51.68 -3.35 -12.80
C MET A 186 52.51 -3.40 -11.52
N ILE A 187 51.99 -4.01 -10.46
CA ILE A 187 52.84 -4.64 -9.43
C ILE A 187 52.12 -5.86 -8.83
N SER A 188 52.71 -7.01 -9.16
CA SER A 188 52.77 -8.34 -8.53
C SER A 188 51.60 -8.94 -7.74
#